data_AF-A0AA96Z5E9-F1
#
_entry.id   AF-A0AA96Z5E9-F1
#
_cell.length_a   1.000
_cell.length_b   1.000
_cell.length_c   1.000
_cell.angle_alpha   90.00
_cell.angle_beta   90.00
_cell.angle_gamma   90.00
#
_symmetry.space_group_name_H-M   'P 1'
#
loop_
_entity.id
_entity.type
_entity.pdbx_description
1 polymer ?
#
loop_
_entity_poly.entity_id
_entity_poly.type
_entity_poly.pdbx_seq_one_letter_code
_entity_poly.pdbx_strand_id
1 'polypeptide(L)'
;MSDSICEIVDIEQGTPEWHKWRRTGVTATCSPILMGAPGAMKTPYQLYLQYAGLLASEDLSAIKQVDAGNKLEALARSYCENELGQIASPFCVRHAKYPFMIASLDGQLDDRSVLEIKNLSEKKHLAILEQGSASPEFKYYFWQVQHQLFVTGAPQAYLVFWSAKDQPKIFLIKPNQTAFNRLFAACKEFWERLEEKVAPAFDKQQDILLISDAEILAQTSEFTAPDDLSARIADIRRQVANVRAKEVEFEAVKAQLSDLEETLKASIQGLAIGLGFNSNDPIRIDGFGFRYLESKVKGRTNWKMISERLNATAEQYPDCVTQESLRSTLSVYEYDASPEDSVYVPPEAFKPIVAEGDALPDVADTALLLF
;
A
#
# COMPACT_ATOMS: atom_id res chain seq x y z
N MET A 1 35.30 -5.45 -26.47
CA MET A 1 34.66 -5.50 -25.15
C MET A 1 33.28 -4.94 -25.35
N SER A 2 32.22 -5.66 -24.96
CA SER A 2 30.85 -5.15 -25.07
C SER A 2 30.75 -3.95 -24.13
N ASP A 3 30.64 -2.73 -24.65
CA ASP A 3 30.37 -1.54 -23.84
C ASP A 3 29.00 -1.74 -23.18
N SER A 4 29.01 -2.12 -21.89
CA SER A 4 27.78 -2.30 -21.13
C SER A 4 27.02 -0.98 -21.09
N ILE A 5 25.73 -1.01 -21.45
CA ILE A 5 24.88 0.20 -21.51
C ILE A 5 24.66 0.77 -20.11
N CYS A 6 24.63 -0.09 -19.09
CA CYS A 6 24.51 0.27 -17.68
C CYS A 6 25.54 -0.42 -16.79
N GLU A 7 25.74 0.17 -15.61
CA GLU A 7 26.49 -0.37 -14.49
C GLU A 7 25.51 -0.78 -13.39
N ILE A 8 25.70 -1.96 -12.82
CA ILE A 8 24.97 -2.40 -11.63
C ILE A 8 25.59 -1.71 -10.41
N VAL A 9 24.74 -1.13 -9.59
CA VAL A 9 25.11 -0.48 -8.33
C VAL A 9 24.71 -1.42 -7.20
N ASP A 10 25.71 -1.89 -6.45
CA ASP A 10 25.52 -2.82 -5.33
C ASP A 10 24.96 -2.09 -4.09
N ILE A 11 23.65 -1.85 -4.11
CA ILE A 11 22.91 -1.20 -3.03
C ILE A 11 21.54 -1.88 -2.89
N GLU A 12 21.21 -2.30 -1.68
CA GLU A 12 19.92 -2.86 -1.32
C GLU A 12 18.82 -1.79 -1.34
N GLN A 13 17.72 -2.06 -2.05
CA GLN A 13 16.61 -1.12 -2.19
C GLN A 13 15.88 -0.91 -0.86
N GLY A 14 15.40 0.32 -0.62
CA GLY A 14 14.71 0.70 0.62
C GLY A 14 15.64 1.09 1.78
N THR A 15 16.96 0.89 1.64
CA THR A 15 17.95 1.33 2.64
C THR A 15 18.18 2.84 2.62
N PRO A 16 18.70 3.46 3.71
CA PRO A 16 19.13 4.85 3.69
C PRO A 16 20.16 5.17 2.60
N GLU A 17 21.07 4.23 2.32
CA GLU A 17 22.08 4.30 1.26
C GLU A 17 21.42 4.40 -0.11
N TRP A 18 20.37 3.60 -0.34
CA TRP A 18 19.56 3.66 -1.55
C TRP A 18 18.87 5.00 -1.72
N HIS A 19 18.25 5.53 -0.65
CA HIS A 19 17.64 6.86 -0.69
C HIS A 19 18.65 7.97 -0.99
N LYS A 20 19.87 7.87 -0.45
CA LYS A 20 20.97 8.81 -0.76
C LYS A 20 21.43 8.67 -2.21
N TRP A 21 21.61 7.45 -2.71
CA TRP A 21 21.99 7.19 -4.10
C TRP A 21 20.96 7.73 -5.09
N ARG A 22 19.66 7.60 -4.79
CA ARG A 22 18.57 8.15 -5.61
C ARG A 22 18.61 9.66 -5.80
N ARG A 23 19.34 10.41 -4.96
CA ARG A 23 19.53 11.86 -5.11
C ARG A 23 20.68 12.22 -6.06
N THR A 24 21.45 11.23 -6.53
CA THR A 24 22.61 11.42 -7.40
C THR A 24 22.28 11.29 -8.90
N GLY A 25 21.00 11.16 -9.23
CA GLY A 25 20.51 11.09 -10.60
C GLY A 25 18.99 11.15 -10.66
N VAL A 26 18.45 11.40 -11.85
CA VAL A 26 17.03 11.33 -12.17
C VAL A 26 16.60 9.86 -12.19
N THR A 27 15.71 9.51 -11.25
CA THR A 27 15.17 8.14 -11.14
C THR A 27 14.08 7.86 -12.17
N ALA A 28 13.86 6.59 -12.53
CA ALA A 28 12.75 6.18 -13.38
C ALA A 28 11.38 6.73 -12.93
N THR A 29 11.12 6.74 -11.62
CA THR A 29 9.89 7.26 -11.01
C THR A 29 9.69 8.78 -11.16
N CYS A 30 10.74 9.53 -11.50
CA CYS A 30 10.62 10.96 -11.82
C CYS A 30 10.04 11.20 -13.23
N SER A 31 10.22 10.25 -14.15
CA SER A 31 9.89 10.42 -15.57
C SER A 31 8.42 10.77 -15.82
N PRO A 32 7.43 10.12 -15.19
CA PRO A 32 6.04 10.48 -15.40
C PRO A 32 5.73 11.94 -15.03
N ILE A 33 6.37 12.47 -13.98
CA ILE A 33 6.25 13.88 -13.56
C ILE A 33 6.84 14.80 -14.64
N LEU A 34 8.08 14.53 -15.06
CA LEU A 34 8.78 15.33 -16.06
C LEU A 34 8.11 15.27 -17.44
N MET A 35 7.39 14.19 -17.73
CA MET A 35 6.63 14.02 -18.97
C MET A 35 5.21 14.59 -18.91
N GLY A 36 4.79 15.14 -17.77
CA GLY A 36 3.43 15.67 -17.58
C GLY A 36 2.36 14.59 -17.72
N ALA A 37 2.65 13.37 -17.28
CA ALA A 37 1.72 12.25 -17.41
C ALA A 37 0.47 12.48 -16.53
N PRO A 38 -0.73 12.14 -17.02
CA PRO A 38 -1.95 12.19 -16.21
C PRO A 38 -1.79 11.38 -14.92
N GLY A 39 -2.21 11.95 -13.79
CA GLY A 39 -2.08 11.30 -12.48
C GLY A 39 -0.75 11.58 -11.75
N ALA A 40 0.15 12.38 -12.33
CA ALA A 40 1.27 12.94 -11.58
C ALA A 40 0.75 13.84 -10.46
N MET A 41 1.08 13.47 -9.23
CA MET A 41 0.70 14.22 -8.01
C MET A 41 1.67 15.36 -7.71
N LYS A 42 2.79 15.42 -8.44
CA LYS A 42 3.86 16.41 -8.24
C LYS A 42 4.13 17.14 -9.55
N THR A 43 4.45 18.41 -9.43
CA THR A 43 4.99 19.21 -10.54
C THR A 43 6.52 19.00 -10.67
N PRO A 44 7.11 19.36 -11.82
CA PRO A 44 8.57 19.43 -11.94
C PRO A 44 9.23 20.38 -10.93
N TYR A 45 8.55 21.47 -10.55
CA TYR A 45 9.04 22.41 -9.54
C TYR A 45 9.08 21.79 -8.13
N GLN A 46 8.02 21.12 -7.71
CA GLN A 46 8.01 20.38 -6.43
C GLN A 46 9.07 19.28 -6.41
N LEU A 47 9.28 18.58 -7.53
CA LEU A 47 10.36 17.61 -7.67
C LEU A 47 11.74 18.27 -7.52
N TYR A 48 11.96 19.43 -8.14
CA TYR A 48 13.18 20.22 -7.99
C TYR A 48 13.44 20.59 -6.52
N LEU A 49 12.43 21.10 -5.82
CA LEU A 49 12.56 21.44 -4.39
C LEU A 49 12.93 20.23 -3.53
N GLN A 50 12.44 19.03 -3.85
CA GLN A 50 12.83 17.80 -3.16
C GLN A 50 14.30 17.45 -3.39
N TYR A 51 14.79 17.57 -4.63
CA TYR A 51 16.21 17.31 -4.94
C TYR A 51 17.14 18.37 -4.32
N ALA A 52 16.71 19.63 -4.29
CA ALA A 52 17.44 20.72 -3.65
C ALA A 52 17.43 20.65 -2.11
N GLY A 53 16.66 19.73 -1.51
CA GLY A 53 16.53 19.59 -0.05
C GLY A 53 15.68 20.67 0.62
N LEU A 54 14.91 21.42 -0.17
CA LEU A 54 14.06 22.54 0.27
C LEU A 54 12.65 22.08 0.62
N LEU A 55 12.23 20.94 0.08
CA LEU A 55 10.99 20.27 0.43
C LEU A 55 11.33 18.88 0.97
N ALA A 56 10.81 18.53 2.14
CA ALA A 56 10.96 17.18 2.67
C ALA A 56 10.31 16.17 1.71
N SER A 57 10.93 14.99 1.58
CA SER A 57 10.23 13.85 0.99
C SER A 57 9.01 13.54 1.84
N GLU A 58 7.90 13.19 1.19
CA GLU A 58 6.70 12.74 1.90
C GLU A 58 7.06 11.52 2.75
N ASP A 59 6.73 11.57 4.04
CA ASP A 59 6.82 10.40 4.90
C ASP A 59 5.61 9.51 4.63
N LEU A 60 5.79 8.56 3.72
CA LEU A 60 4.75 7.60 3.34
C LEU A 60 4.73 6.38 4.28
N SER A 61 5.62 6.31 5.29
CA SER A 61 5.71 5.16 6.19
C SER A 61 4.45 4.95 7.04
N ALA A 62 3.72 6.04 7.33
CA ALA A 62 2.45 5.99 8.04
C ALA A 62 1.28 5.49 7.17
N ILE A 63 1.45 5.40 5.85
CA ILE A 63 0.40 4.95 4.94
C ILE A 63 0.39 3.43 4.91
N LYS A 64 -0.60 2.81 5.56
CA LYS A 64 -0.81 1.35 5.61
C LYS A 64 -0.74 0.66 4.24
N GLN A 65 -1.15 1.35 3.17
CA GLN A 65 -1.10 0.83 1.79
C GLN A 65 0.33 0.68 1.25
N VAL A 66 1.28 1.50 1.71
CA VAL A 66 2.70 1.42 1.31
C VAL A 66 3.38 0.26 2.01
N ASP A 67 3.12 0.06 3.31
CA ASP A 67 3.64 -1.10 4.06
C ASP A 67 3.04 -2.42 3.56
N ALA A 68 1.73 -2.44 3.25
CA ALA A 68 1.09 -3.58 2.58
C ALA A 68 1.68 -3.82 1.18
N GLY A 69 1.97 -2.76 0.43
CA GLY A 69 2.62 -2.83 -0.88
C GLY A 69 3.97 -3.54 -0.84
N ASN A 70 4.84 -3.17 0.11
CA ASN A 70 6.17 -3.79 0.29
C ASN A 70 6.06 -5.28 0.65
N LYS A 71 5.13 -5.65 1.54
CA LYS A 71 4.89 -7.06 1.93
C LYS A 71 4.34 -7.89 0.77
N LEU A 72 3.51 -7.28 -0.08
CA LEU A 72 2.90 -7.93 -1.24
C LEU A 72 3.83 -7.96 -2.46
N GLU A 73 4.86 -7.13 -2.52
CA GLU A 73 5.80 -7.08 -3.65
C GLU A 73 6.51 -8.42 -3.85
N ALA A 74 6.98 -9.06 -2.77
CA ALA A 74 7.62 -10.38 -2.85
C ALA A 74 6.65 -11.45 -3.39
N LEU A 75 5.38 -11.42 -2.98
CA LEU A 75 4.35 -12.33 -3.48
C LEU A 75 4.03 -12.06 -4.95
N ALA A 76 3.88 -10.79 -5.33
CA ALA A 76 3.64 -10.39 -6.70
C ALA A 76 4.81 -10.76 -7.63
N ARG A 77 6.06 -10.61 -7.15
CA ARG A 77 7.25 -11.04 -7.88
C ARG A 77 7.27 -12.55 -8.07
N SER A 78 7.03 -13.33 -7.01
CA SER A 78 6.93 -14.79 -7.11
C SER A 78 5.84 -15.23 -8.09
N TYR A 79 4.69 -14.55 -8.11
CA TYR A 79 3.66 -14.77 -9.12
C TYR A 79 4.20 -14.52 -10.54
N CYS A 80 4.88 -13.39 -10.77
CA CYS A 80 5.47 -13.08 -12.08
C CYS A 80 6.52 -14.11 -12.50
N GLU A 81 7.38 -14.56 -11.58
CA GLU A 81 8.41 -15.57 -11.86
C GLU A 81 7.79 -16.89 -12.31
N ASN A 82 6.70 -17.32 -11.66
CA ASN A 82 5.96 -18.52 -12.04
C ASN A 82 5.28 -18.36 -13.41
N GLU A 83 4.62 -17.23 -13.66
CA GLU A 83 3.92 -16.96 -14.93
C GLU A 83 4.88 -16.80 -16.12
N LEU A 84 6.04 -16.17 -15.89
CA LEU A 84 7.04 -15.91 -16.92
C LEU A 84 8.06 -17.04 -17.06
N GLY A 85 8.12 -17.96 -16.09
CA GLY A 85 9.06 -19.08 -16.04
C GLY A 85 10.52 -18.65 -15.89
N GLN A 86 10.77 -17.47 -15.32
CA GLN A 86 12.11 -16.89 -15.15
C GLN A 86 12.21 -16.19 -13.79
N ILE A 87 13.37 -16.29 -13.15
CA ILE A 87 13.66 -15.59 -11.89
C ILE A 87 13.84 -14.10 -12.18
N ALA A 88 13.31 -13.25 -11.31
CA ALA A 88 13.38 -11.80 -11.45
C ALA A 88 14.27 -11.22 -10.34
N SER A 89 15.48 -10.81 -10.69
CA SER A 89 16.45 -10.28 -9.73
C SER A 89 16.37 -8.75 -9.65
N PRO A 90 16.11 -8.16 -8.46
CA PRO A 90 16.07 -6.71 -8.31
C PRO A 90 17.47 -6.10 -8.43
N PHE A 91 17.60 -4.99 -9.14
CA PHE A 91 18.87 -4.29 -9.31
C PHE A 91 18.72 -2.78 -9.22
N CYS A 92 19.74 -2.10 -8.68
CA CYS A 92 19.95 -0.68 -8.91
C CYS A 92 20.93 -0.52 -10.07
N VAL A 93 20.58 0.31 -11.05
CA VAL A 93 21.39 0.48 -12.26
C VAL A 93 21.61 1.95 -12.57
N ARG A 94 22.76 2.26 -13.16
CA ARG A 94 23.14 3.58 -13.66
C ARG A 94 23.54 3.49 -15.12
N HIS A 95 23.07 4.42 -15.95
CA HIS A 95 23.46 4.44 -17.36
C HIS A 95 24.93 4.82 -17.48
N ALA A 96 25.73 4.03 -18.21
CA ALA A 96 27.18 4.22 -18.30
C ALA A 96 27.58 5.56 -18.95
N LYS A 97 26.96 5.88 -20.10
CA LYS A 97 27.20 7.17 -20.81
C LYS A 97 26.55 8.39 -20.14
N TYR A 98 25.43 8.22 -19.44
CA TYR A 98 24.68 9.31 -18.83
C TYR A 98 24.47 9.03 -17.33
N PRO A 99 25.50 9.22 -16.49
CA PRO A 99 25.49 8.78 -15.10
C PRO A 99 24.38 9.38 -14.23
N PHE A 100 23.76 10.49 -14.66
CA PHE A 100 22.60 11.08 -13.99
C PHE A 100 21.30 10.31 -14.24
N MET A 101 21.26 9.35 -15.17
CA MET A 101 20.09 8.51 -15.43
C MET A 101 20.21 7.20 -14.63
N ILE A 102 19.33 7.00 -13.66
CA ILE A 102 19.39 5.86 -12.74
C ILE A 102 18.02 5.18 -12.59
N ALA A 103 18.02 3.88 -12.33
CA ALA A 103 16.80 3.13 -12.09
C ALA A 103 16.96 2.09 -10.98
N SER A 104 15.94 1.99 -10.14
CA SER A 104 15.70 0.81 -9.32
C SER A 104 14.74 -0.08 -10.11
N LEU A 105 15.08 -1.36 -10.26
CA LEU A 105 14.28 -2.35 -10.96
C LEU A 105 13.64 -3.28 -9.93
N ASP A 106 12.33 -3.53 -10.05
CA ASP A 106 11.65 -4.53 -9.21
C ASP A 106 12.15 -5.95 -9.56
N GLY A 107 12.56 -6.15 -10.82
CA GLY A 107 13.30 -7.31 -11.26
C GLY A 107 13.92 -7.17 -12.65
N GLN A 108 14.93 -7.98 -12.92
CA GLN A 108 15.48 -8.25 -14.25
C GLN A 108 15.53 -9.76 -14.45
N LEU A 109 15.01 -10.21 -15.60
CA LEU A 109 15.01 -11.62 -16.01
C LEU A 109 16.33 -12.01 -16.68
N ASP A 110 16.54 -13.31 -16.87
CA ASP A 110 17.75 -13.85 -17.50
C ASP A 110 17.96 -13.35 -18.95
N ASP A 111 16.86 -13.12 -19.68
CA ASP A 111 16.89 -12.54 -21.03
C ASP A 111 17.12 -11.00 -21.06
N ARG A 112 17.40 -10.43 -19.88
CA ARG A 112 17.57 -8.99 -19.58
C ARG A 112 16.29 -8.17 -19.61
N SER A 113 15.12 -8.77 -19.83
CA SER A 113 13.84 -8.07 -19.73
C SER A 113 13.67 -7.47 -18.33
N VAL A 114 13.13 -6.26 -18.28
CA VAL A 114 12.81 -5.60 -17.00
C VAL A 114 11.43 -6.07 -16.51
N LEU A 115 11.29 -6.26 -15.22
CA LEU A 115 10.01 -6.47 -14.54
C LEU A 115 9.70 -5.25 -13.68
N GLU A 116 8.53 -4.66 -13.86
CA GLU A 116 7.99 -3.56 -13.06
C GLU A 116 6.61 -3.97 -12.54
N ILE A 117 6.41 -3.92 -11.22
CA ILE A 117 5.21 -4.41 -10.55
C ILE A 117 4.49 -3.25 -9.87
N LYS A 118 3.17 -3.20 -10.03
CA LYS A 118 2.29 -2.21 -9.39
C LYS A 118 1.14 -2.87 -8.67
N ASN A 119 1.11 -2.64 -7.36
CA ASN A 119 0.01 -2.98 -6.47
C ASN A 119 -0.82 -1.71 -6.26
N LEU A 120 -1.89 -1.55 -7.05
CA LEU A 120 -2.74 -0.37 -6.99
C LEU A 120 -3.93 -0.59 -6.06
N SER A 121 -4.65 0.49 -5.73
CA SER A 121 -5.96 0.35 -5.09
C SER A 121 -6.93 -0.40 -6.00
N GLU A 122 -7.87 -1.12 -5.41
CA GLU A 122 -8.88 -1.93 -6.13
C GLU A 122 -9.55 -1.16 -7.26
N LYS A 123 -10.03 0.06 -6.98
CA LYS A 123 -10.65 0.94 -7.99
C LYS A 123 -9.75 1.17 -9.21
N LYS A 124 -8.45 1.43 -9.00
CA LYS A 124 -7.50 1.69 -10.08
C LYS A 124 -7.14 0.40 -10.82
N HIS A 125 -7.03 -0.72 -10.10
CA HIS A 125 -6.78 -2.03 -10.70
C HIS A 125 -7.93 -2.46 -11.62
N LEU A 126 -9.17 -2.31 -11.16
CA LEU A 126 -10.36 -2.59 -11.98
C LEU A 126 -10.41 -1.69 -13.22
N ALA A 127 -10.06 -0.40 -13.10
CA ALA A 127 -9.96 0.50 -14.26
C ALA A 127 -8.90 0.06 -15.27
N ILE A 128 -7.77 -0.50 -14.81
CA ILE A 128 -6.75 -1.11 -15.69
C ILE A 128 -7.30 -2.33 -16.43
N LEU A 129 -8.07 -3.18 -15.76
CA LEU A 129 -8.69 -4.36 -16.38
C LEU A 129 -9.69 -3.96 -17.48
N GLU A 130 -10.48 -2.92 -17.24
CA GLU A 130 -11.47 -2.41 -18.19
C GLU A 130 -10.81 -1.66 -19.37
N GLN A 131 -9.91 -0.73 -19.09
CA GLN A 131 -9.41 0.24 -20.08
C GLN A 131 -8.07 -0.17 -20.71
N GLY A 132 -7.36 -1.13 -20.11
CA GLY A 132 -6.06 -1.58 -20.59
C GLY A 132 -5.06 -0.43 -20.70
N SER A 133 -4.42 -0.30 -21.87
CA SER A 133 -3.43 0.74 -22.16
C SER A 133 -4.01 2.14 -22.32
N ALA A 134 -5.35 2.27 -22.39
CA ALA A 134 -6.00 3.58 -22.40
C ALA A 134 -6.11 4.22 -21.01
N SER A 135 -5.95 3.42 -19.94
CA SER A 135 -6.06 3.89 -18.55
C SER A 135 -5.00 4.98 -18.23
N PRO A 136 -5.34 5.91 -17.31
CA PRO A 136 -4.37 6.89 -16.80
C PRO A 136 -3.13 6.24 -16.17
N GLU A 137 -3.32 5.17 -15.40
CA GLU A 137 -2.25 4.48 -14.67
C GLU A 137 -1.26 3.81 -15.64
N PHE A 138 -1.74 3.16 -16.71
CA PHE A 138 -0.85 2.63 -17.73
C PHE A 138 -0.02 3.74 -18.37
N LYS A 139 -0.66 4.85 -18.78
CA LYS A 139 0.03 6.00 -19.40
C LYS A 139 1.07 6.63 -18.49
N TYR A 140 0.80 6.65 -17.18
CA TYR A 140 1.73 7.10 -16.16
C TYR A 140 2.96 6.17 -16.09
N TYR A 141 2.75 4.88 -15.81
CA TYR A 141 3.85 3.93 -15.61
C TYR A 141 4.59 3.57 -16.91
N PHE A 142 4.00 3.79 -18.08
CA PHE A 142 4.69 3.68 -19.36
C PHE A 142 5.97 4.52 -19.39
N TRP A 143 5.94 5.76 -18.89
CA TRP A 143 7.13 6.62 -18.87
C TRP A 143 8.20 6.12 -17.90
N GLN A 144 7.78 5.57 -16.76
CA GLN A 144 8.71 4.95 -15.82
C GLN A 144 9.41 3.73 -16.47
N VAL A 145 8.65 2.88 -17.14
CA VAL A 145 9.20 1.68 -17.82
C VAL A 145 10.11 2.07 -18.99
N GLN A 146 9.73 3.07 -19.80
CA GLN A 146 10.61 3.57 -20.86
C GLN A 146 11.92 4.14 -20.30
N HIS A 147 11.92 4.75 -19.12
CA HIS A 147 13.16 5.16 -18.44
C HIS A 147 14.04 3.95 -18.14
N GLN A 148 13.47 2.91 -17.53
CA GLN A 148 14.21 1.69 -17.17
C GLN A 148 14.80 1.02 -18.41
N LEU A 149 14.03 0.93 -19.51
CA LEU A 149 14.50 0.42 -20.79
C LEU A 149 15.64 1.28 -21.38
N PHE A 150 15.55 2.60 -21.26
CA PHE A 150 16.61 3.52 -21.70
C PHE A 150 17.90 3.33 -20.90
N VAL A 151 17.79 3.23 -19.56
CA VAL A 151 18.96 3.06 -18.67
C VAL A 151 19.63 1.71 -18.90
N THR A 152 18.85 0.62 -18.98
CA THR A 152 19.37 -0.75 -19.02
C THR A 152 19.77 -1.22 -20.42
N GLY A 153 19.17 -0.64 -21.47
CA GLY A 153 19.24 -1.20 -22.82
C GLY A 153 18.53 -2.55 -22.98
N ALA A 154 17.63 -2.89 -22.06
CA ALA A 154 16.85 -4.12 -22.10
C ALA A 154 15.97 -4.19 -23.36
N PRO A 155 15.74 -5.39 -23.93
CA PRO A 155 14.99 -5.55 -25.16
C PRO A 155 13.48 -5.30 -24.99
N GLN A 156 12.96 -5.46 -23.78
CA GLN A 156 11.56 -5.30 -23.41
C GLN A 156 11.39 -5.24 -21.89
N ALA A 157 10.19 -4.90 -21.44
CA ALA A 157 9.80 -4.90 -20.05
C ALA A 157 8.38 -5.45 -19.87
N TYR A 158 8.14 -6.10 -18.74
CA TYR A 158 6.83 -6.53 -18.27
C TYR A 158 6.35 -5.52 -17.24
N LEU A 159 5.32 -4.73 -17.59
CA LEU A 159 4.60 -3.89 -16.64
C LEU A 159 3.41 -4.68 -16.10
N VAL A 160 3.48 -5.04 -14.84
CA VAL A 160 2.50 -5.89 -14.16
C VAL A 160 1.68 -5.05 -13.20
N PHE A 161 0.37 -5.05 -13.38
CA PHE A 161 -0.57 -4.59 -12.37
C PHE A 161 -1.10 -5.83 -11.64
N TRP A 162 -0.70 -6.00 -10.39
CA TRP A 162 -1.01 -7.19 -9.61
C TRP A 162 -2.07 -6.89 -8.54
N SER A 163 -2.97 -7.85 -8.32
CA SER A 163 -3.99 -7.83 -7.27
C SER A 163 -4.04 -9.21 -6.62
N ALA A 164 -4.20 -9.23 -5.29
CA ALA A 164 -4.40 -10.47 -4.54
C ALA A 164 -5.83 -11.03 -4.71
N LYS A 165 -6.79 -10.16 -5.07
CA LYS A 165 -8.22 -10.49 -5.14
C LYS A 165 -8.68 -10.69 -6.58
N ASP A 166 -8.17 -9.87 -7.49
CA ASP A 166 -8.59 -9.82 -8.89
C ASP A 166 -7.51 -10.41 -9.80
N GLN A 167 -7.87 -10.66 -11.05
CA GLN A 167 -6.92 -11.10 -12.06
C GLN A 167 -5.79 -10.07 -12.26
N PRO A 168 -4.50 -10.48 -12.22
CA PRO A 168 -3.39 -9.62 -12.59
C PRO A 168 -3.40 -9.26 -14.09
N LYS A 169 -2.88 -8.08 -14.43
CA LYS A 169 -2.75 -7.62 -15.82
C LYS A 169 -1.29 -7.38 -16.17
N ILE A 170 -0.80 -8.08 -17.18
CA ILE A 170 0.58 -7.97 -17.67
C ILE A 170 0.59 -7.26 -19.02
N PHE A 171 1.43 -6.24 -19.17
CA PHE A 171 1.70 -5.57 -20.44
C PHE A 171 3.15 -5.77 -20.84
N LEU A 172 3.37 -6.20 -22.09
CA LEU A 172 4.70 -6.24 -22.70
C LEU A 172 5.02 -4.91 -23.35
N ILE A 173 6.03 -4.21 -22.84
CA ILE A 173 6.47 -2.90 -23.30
C ILE A 173 7.82 -3.03 -24.01
N LYS A 174 7.90 -2.52 -25.24
CA LYS A 174 9.14 -2.47 -26.02
C LYS A 174 9.79 -1.09 -25.95
N PRO A 175 11.12 -0.98 -26.13
CA PRO A 175 11.81 0.28 -26.31
C PRO A 175 11.14 1.13 -27.39
N ASN A 176 10.89 2.40 -27.09
CA ASN A 176 10.30 3.34 -28.02
C ASN A 176 11.23 4.54 -28.20
N GLN A 177 11.85 4.67 -29.38
CA GLN A 177 12.85 5.70 -29.63
C GLN A 177 12.32 7.13 -29.46
N THR A 178 11.06 7.38 -29.85
CA THR A 178 10.42 8.69 -29.65
C THR A 178 10.23 8.98 -28.17
N ALA A 179 9.84 7.98 -27.38
CA ALA A 179 9.75 8.11 -25.92
C ALA A 179 11.12 8.36 -25.30
N PHE A 180 12.16 7.63 -25.73
CA PHE A 180 13.54 7.79 -25.26
C PHE A 180 14.06 9.20 -25.52
N ASN A 181 13.88 9.74 -26.73
CA ASN A 181 14.34 11.08 -27.08
C ASN A 181 13.69 12.15 -26.20
N ARG A 182 12.36 12.04 -25.98
CA ARG A 182 11.62 12.96 -25.12
C ARG A 182 12.04 12.86 -23.67
N LEU A 183 12.16 11.63 -23.16
CA LEU A 183 12.53 11.34 -21.78
C LEU A 183 13.95 11.81 -21.49
N PHE A 184 14.90 11.51 -22.37
CA PHE A 184 16.28 11.97 -22.24
C PHE A 184 16.37 13.50 -22.24
N ALA A 185 15.69 14.18 -23.16
CA ALA A 185 15.67 15.64 -23.21
C ALA A 185 15.14 16.25 -21.90
N ALA A 186 13.99 15.76 -21.41
CA ALA A 186 13.37 16.27 -20.18
C ALA A 186 14.21 15.97 -18.93
N CYS A 187 14.76 14.75 -18.81
CA CYS A 187 15.61 14.39 -17.67
C CYS A 187 16.94 15.15 -17.68
N LYS A 188 17.54 15.35 -18.85
CA LYS A 188 18.77 16.12 -19.02
C LYS A 188 18.54 17.58 -18.64
N GLU A 189 17.49 18.21 -19.17
CA GLU A 189 17.15 19.60 -18.83
C GLU A 189 16.91 19.75 -17.33
N PHE A 190 16.13 18.84 -16.72
CA PHE A 190 15.89 18.87 -15.29
C PHE A 190 17.18 18.74 -14.47
N TRP A 191 18.08 17.83 -14.86
CA TRP A 191 19.34 17.61 -14.17
C TRP A 191 20.29 18.81 -14.29
N GLU A 192 20.45 19.37 -15.49
CA GLU A 192 21.26 20.57 -15.72
C GLU A 192 20.74 21.76 -14.91
N ARG A 193 19.43 21.98 -14.89
CA ARG A 193 18.78 23.00 -14.06
C ARG A 193 19.04 22.81 -12.57
N LEU A 194 19.04 21.56 -12.09
CA LEU A 194 19.37 21.25 -10.70
C LEU A 194 20.81 21.62 -10.37
N GLU A 195 21.76 21.30 -11.26
CA GLU A 195 23.18 21.64 -11.09
C GLU A 195 23.42 23.15 -11.13
N GLU A 196 22.71 23.86 -12.01
CA GLU A 196 22.76 25.32 -12.16
C GLU A 196 21.96 26.07 -11.08
N LYS A 197 21.21 25.36 -10.24
CA LYS A 197 20.28 25.92 -9.23
C LYS A 197 19.22 26.85 -9.84
N VAL A 198 18.76 26.53 -11.03
CA VAL A 198 17.70 27.24 -11.74
C VAL A 198 16.41 26.45 -11.62
N ALA A 199 15.42 26.98 -10.89
CA ALA A 199 14.16 26.27 -10.72
C ALA A 199 13.41 26.12 -12.07
N PRO A 200 12.67 25.01 -12.26
CA PRO A 200 11.70 24.88 -13.35
C PRO A 200 10.60 25.95 -13.28
N ALA A 201 9.82 26.09 -14.35
CA ALA A 201 8.68 27.00 -14.37
C ALA A 201 7.70 26.70 -13.22
N PHE A 202 7.29 27.74 -12.51
CA PHE A 202 6.35 27.68 -11.40
C PHE A 202 4.90 27.59 -11.92
N ASP A 203 4.18 26.55 -11.54
CA ASP A 203 2.77 26.35 -11.81
C ASP A 203 1.91 27.06 -10.76
N LYS A 204 1.26 28.16 -11.13
CA LYS A 204 0.44 28.98 -10.23
C LYS A 204 -0.76 28.25 -9.61
N GLN A 205 -1.18 27.10 -10.15
CA GLN A 205 -2.32 26.33 -9.64
C GLN A 205 -1.89 25.20 -8.71
N GLN A 206 -0.74 24.59 -8.97
CA GLN A 206 -0.28 23.37 -8.29
C GLN A 206 0.89 23.63 -7.31
N ASP A 207 1.70 24.64 -7.56
CA ASP A 207 2.90 24.90 -6.79
C ASP A 207 2.67 25.79 -5.57
N ILE A 208 3.43 25.48 -4.51
CA ILE A 208 3.48 26.26 -3.28
C ILE A 208 4.79 27.04 -3.29
N LEU A 209 4.70 28.36 -3.13
CA LEU A 209 5.88 29.21 -3.03
C LEU A 209 6.49 29.11 -1.63
N LEU A 210 7.77 28.73 -1.55
CA LEU A 210 8.54 28.74 -0.31
C LEU A 210 9.13 30.14 -0.10
N ILE A 211 8.42 30.98 0.67
CA ILE A 211 8.80 32.39 0.95
C ILE A 211 10.06 32.51 1.84
N SER A 212 10.59 31.41 2.36
CA SER A 212 11.76 31.41 3.24
C SER A 212 13.11 31.48 2.52
N ASP A 213 13.15 31.39 1.19
CA ASP A 213 14.39 31.36 0.42
C ASP A 213 14.48 32.54 -0.56
N ALA A 214 15.46 33.43 -0.33
CA ALA A 214 15.63 34.66 -1.10
C ALA A 214 16.06 34.41 -2.56
N GLU A 215 16.78 33.33 -2.85
CA GLU A 215 17.19 33.00 -4.23
C GLU A 215 15.99 32.51 -5.04
N ILE A 216 15.11 31.72 -4.44
CA ILE A 216 13.87 31.23 -5.07
C ILE A 216 12.90 32.38 -5.32
N LEU A 217 12.76 33.28 -4.33
CA LEU A 217 11.96 34.50 -4.46
C LEU A 217 12.46 35.39 -5.60
N ALA A 218 13.78 35.55 -5.73
CA ALA A 218 14.37 36.35 -6.81
C ALA A 218 14.10 35.74 -8.20
N GLN A 219 13.99 34.41 -8.30
CA GLN A 219 13.66 33.69 -9.53
C GLN A 219 12.15 33.72 -9.86
N THR A 220 11.28 34.10 -8.91
CA THR A 220 9.83 34.19 -9.08
C THR A 220 9.38 35.65 -9.26
N SER A 221 9.94 36.33 -10.27
CA SER A 221 9.79 37.78 -10.53
C SER A 221 8.37 38.31 -10.73
N GLU A 222 7.37 37.45 -10.95
CA GLU A 222 5.95 37.84 -11.09
C GLU A 222 5.13 37.69 -9.79
N PHE A 223 5.71 37.19 -8.70
CA PHE A 223 4.96 36.94 -7.48
C PHE A 223 5.04 38.11 -6.52
N THR A 224 3.92 38.81 -6.33
CA THR A 224 3.76 39.80 -5.25
C THR A 224 3.11 39.12 -4.06
N ALA A 225 3.79 39.12 -2.90
CA ALA A 225 3.20 38.64 -1.65
C ALA A 225 1.96 39.51 -1.30
N PRO A 226 0.80 38.92 -1.00
CA PRO A 226 -0.36 39.67 -0.54
C PRO A 226 -0.05 40.43 0.75
N ASP A 227 -0.58 41.65 0.90
CA ASP A 227 -0.35 42.48 2.10
C ASP A 227 -0.84 41.81 3.39
N ASP A 228 -1.80 40.88 3.29
CA ASP A 228 -2.38 40.13 4.40
C ASP A 228 -1.70 38.77 4.66
N LEU A 229 -0.63 38.44 3.93
CA LEU A 229 0.06 37.15 4.02
C LEU A 229 0.48 36.80 5.45
N SER A 230 1.01 37.76 6.20
CA SER A 230 1.40 37.57 7.60
C SER A 230 0.22 37.17 8.49
N ALA A 231 -0.95 37.77 8.28
CA ALA A 231 -2.17 37.44 9.01
C ALA A 231 -2.68 36.04 8.64
N ARG A 232 -2.65 35.69 7.35
CA ARG A 232 -3.01 34.34 6.86
C ARG A 232 -2.09 33.26 7.43
N ILE A 233 -0.78 33.50 7.46
CA ILE A 233 0.20 32.57 8.05
C ILE A 233 -0.08 32.37 9.54
N ALA A 234 -0.38 33.45 10.28
CA ALA A 234 -0.73 33.36 11.69
C ALA A 234 -2.00 32.52 11.92
N ASP A 235 -3.03 32.72 11.09
CA ASP A 235 -4.26 31.94 11.18
C ASP A 235 -4.04 30.45 10.85
N ILE A 236 -3.32 30.15 9.77
CA ILE A 236 -2.98 28.77 9.40
C ILE A 236 -2.18 28.08 10.51
N ARG A 237 -1.20 28.76 11.12
CA ARG A 237 -0.45 28.20 12.26
C ARG A 237 -1.36 27.85 13.44
N ARG A 238 -2.35 28.70 13.73
CA ARG A 238 -3.37 28.42 14.75
C ARG A 238 -4.22 27.20 14.38
N GLN A 239 -4.67 27.10 13.14
CA GLN A 239 -5.45 25.96 12.67
C GLN A 239 -4.64 24.65 12.73
N VAL A 240 -3.38 24.66 12.30
CA VAL A 240 -2.48 23.49 12.38
C VAL A 240 -2.26 23.05 13.83
N ALA A 241 -2.07 24.00 14.76
CA ALA A 241 -1.97 23.68 16.19
C ALA A 241 -3.25 23.00 16.71
N ASN A 242 -4.42 23.49 16.30
CA ASN A 242 -5.70 22.88 16.68
C ASN A 242 -5.87 21.47 16.09
N VAL A 243 -5.47 21.24 14.84
CA VAL A 243 -5.52 19.90 14.22
C VAL A 243 -4.59 18.93 14.94
N ARG A 244 -3.35 19.34 15.24
CA ARG A 244 -2.40 18.51 16.00
C ARG A 244 -2.92 18.15 17.39
N ALA A 245 -3.58 19.08 18.07
CA ALA A 245 -4.22 18.79 19.36
C ALA A 245 -5.30 17.71 19.22
N LYS A 246 -6.15 17.82 18.18
CA LYS A 246 -7.18 16.82 17.88
C LYS A 246 -6.60 15.45 17.48
N GLU A 247 -5.47 15.41 16.78
CA GLU A 247 -4.79 14.15 16.44
C GLU A 247 -4.31 13.41 17.69
N VAL A 248 -3.77 14.13 18.67
CA VAL A 248 -3.37 13.56 19.96
C VAL A 248 -4.58 13.03 20.72
N GLU A 249 -5.69 13.78 20.75
CA GLU A 249 -6.95 13.33 21.36
C GLU A 249 -7.50 12.08 20.65
N PHE A 250 -7.47 12.06 19.31
CA PHE A 250 -7.95 10.92 18.52
C PHE A 250 -7.16 9.64 18.80
N GLU A 251 -5.82 9.71 18.83
CA GLU A 251 -5.00 8.54 19.14
C GLU A 251 -5.20 8.06 20.60
N ALA A 252 -5.45 8.97 21.54
CA ALA A 252 -5.80 8.60 22.91
C ALA A 252 -7.14 7.84 22.98
N VAL A 253 -8.17 8.33 22.28
CA VAL A 253 -9.49 7.66 22.21
C VAL A 253 -9.38 6.29 21.53
N LYS A 254 -8.58 6.20 20.47
CA LYS A 254 -8.34 4.95 19.75
C LYS A 254 -7.60 3.91 20.61
N ALA A 255 -6.66 4.34 21.44
CA ALA A 255 -6.02 3.47 22.42
C ALA A 255 -7.02 2.96 23.48
N GLN A 256 -7.92 3.82 23.97
CA GLN A 256 -8.99 3.42 24.89
C GLN A 256 -9.95 2.41 24.26
N LEU A 257 -10.29 2.58 22.99
CA LEU A 257 -11.14 1.65 22.26
C LEU A 257 -10.51 0.25 22.17
N SER A 258 -9.21 0.19 21.86
CA SER A 258 -8.46 -1.08 21.80
C SER A 258 -8.45 -1.80 23.16
N ASP A 259 -8.27 -1.07 24.26
CA ASP A 259 -8.27 -1.63 25.63
C ASP A 259 -9.66 -2.16 26.03
N LEU A 260 -10.72 -1.43 25.65
CA LEU A 260 -12.10 -1.87 25.83
C LEU A 260 -12.42 -3.14 25.04
N GLU A 261 -11.94 -3.25 23.80
CA GLU A 261 -12.10 -4.46 22.98
C GLU A 261 -11.41 -5.68 23.60
N GLU A 262 -10.20 -5.53 24.11
CA GLU A 262 -9.49 -6.60 24.82
C GLU A 262 -10.23 -7.01 26.11
N THR A 263 -10.70 -6.03 26.88
CA THR A 263 -11.47 -6.26 28.11
C THR A 263 -12.80 -6.97 27.84
N LEU A 264 -13.50 -6.57 26.77
CA LEU A 264 -14.74 -7.21 26.34
C LEU A 264 -14.48 -8.66 25.94
N LYS A 265 -13.43 -8.91 25.16
CA LYS A 265 -13.04 -10.27 24.74
C LYS A 265 -12.71 -11.17 25.93
N ALA A 266 -11.96 -10.65 26.91
CA ALA A 266 -11.66 -11.36 28.15
C ALA A 266 -12.91 -11.63 28.99
N SER A 267 -13.84 -10.68 29.06
CA SER A 267 -15.12 -10.83 29.77
C SER A 267 -16.01 -11.90 29.13
N ILE A 268 -16.10 -11.92 27.80
CA ILE A 268 -16.80 -12.96 27.04
C ILE A 268 -16.18 -14.34 27.31
N GLN A 269 -14.85 -14.44 27.33
CA GLN A 269 -14.15 -15.67 27.69
C GLN A 269 -14.43 -16.11 29.13
N GLY A 270 -14.43 -15.18 30.09
CA GLY A 270 -14.75 -15.47 31.49
C GLY A 270 -16.18 -15.97 31.70
N LEU A 271 -17.16 -15.33 31.03
CA LEU A 271 -18.57 -15.75 31.05
C LEU A 271 -18.76 -17.13 30.43
N ALA A 272 -18.08 -17.41 29.31
CA ALA A 272 -18.08 -18.73 28.68
C ALA A 272 -17.62 -19.82 29.67
N ILE A 273 -16.49 -19.60 30.34
CA ILE A 273 -15.96 -20.52 31.35
C ILE A 273 -16.94 -20.71 32.53
N GLY A 274 -17.52 -19.62 33.04
CA GLY A 274 -18.46 -19.65 34.17
C GLY A 274 -19.78 -20.37 33.89
N LEU A 275 -20.23 -20.35 32.64
CA LEU A 275 -21.41 -21.07 32.15
C LEU A 275 -21.11 -22.55 31.80
N GLY A 276 -19.88 -23.01 32.04
CA GLY A 276 -19.48 -24.40 31.80
C GLY A 276 -19.13 -24.72 30.35
N PHE A 277 -18.93 -23.70 29.50
CA PHE A 277 -18.43 -23.89 28.14
C PHE A 277 -16.90 -23.99 28.15
N ASN A 278 -16.37 -25.02 27.50
CA ASN A 278 -14.94 -25.13 27.21
C ASN A 278 -14.55 -24.12 26.13
N SER A 279 -13.26 -23.74 26.05
CA SER A 279 -12.74 -22.84 25.00
C SER A 279 -12.99 -23.32 23.55
N ASN A 280 -13.42 -24.58 23.39
CA ASN A 280 -13.76 -25.23 22.12
C ASN A 280 -15.26 -25.52 21.95
N ASP A 281 -16.12 -25.10 22.88
CA ASP A 281 -17.56 -25.30 22.78
C ASP A 281 -18.19 -24.19 21.93
N PRO A 282 -19.01 -24.51 20.90
CA PRO A 282 -19.66 -23.49 20.09
C PRO A 282 -20.77 -22.82 20.90
N ILE A 283 -20.52 -21.60 21.35
CA ILE A 283 -21.52 -20.78 22.06
C ILE A 283 -22.21 -19.89 21.03
N ARG A 284 -23.54 -20.02 20.93
CA ARG A 284 -24.39 -19.07 20.22
C ARG A 284 -24.88 -18.02 21.21
N ILE A 285 -24.32 -16.82 21.14
CA ILE A 285 -24.88 -15.64 21.80
C ILE A 285 -25.50 -14.81 20.68
N ASP A 286 -26.82 -14.84 20.55
CA ASP A 286 -27.53 -14.00 19.59
C ASP A 286 -27.50 -12.54 20.09
N GLY A 287 -26.45 -11.83 19.70
CA GLY A 287 -26.24 -10.40 19.96
C GLY A 287 -24.79 -10.00 19.59
N PHE A 288 -24.63 -8.93 18.81
CA PHE A 288 -23.34 -8.34 18.38
C PHE A 288 -22.61 -8.94 17.15
N GLY A 289 -23.31 -9.50 16.17
CA GLY A 289 -22.83 -9.48 14.77
C GLY A 289 -21.64 -10.37 14.36
N PHE A 290 -21.10 -11.25 15.22
CA PHE A 290 -20.03 -12.18 14.82
C PHE A 290 -20.59 -13.54 14.37
N ARG A 291 -20.10 -14.07 13.24
CA ARG A 291 -20.28 -15.48 12.84
C ARG A 291 -18.95 -16.22 12.89
N TYR A 292 -18.91 -17.33 13.61
CA TYR A 292 -17.85 -18.33 13.47
C TYR A 292 -18.40 -19.53 12.70
N LEU A 293 -17.81 -19.86 11.55
CA LEU A 293 -18.15 -21.04 10.77
C LEU A 293 -16.91 -21.94 10.65
N GLU A 294 -16.84 -22.97 11.49
CA GLU A 294 -15.94 -24.09 11.24
C GLU A 294 -16.71 -25.16 10.45
N SER A 295 -16.28 -25.47 9.22
CA SER A 295 -16.84 -26.60 8.48
C SER A 295 -16.12 -27.90 8.88
N LYS A 296 -16.81 -28.80 9.59
CA LYS A 296 -16.35 -30.18 9.78
C LYS A 296 -16.73 -31.02 8.56
N VAL A 297 -15.77 -31.42 7.73
CA VAL A 297 -15.98 -32.46 6.71
C VAL A 297 -15.79 -33.83 7.36
N LYS A 298 -16.70 -34.78 7.08
CA LYS A 298 -16.70 -36.13 7.65
C LYS A 298 -15.42 -36.92 7.29
N GLY A 299 -14.61 -37.14 8.32
CA GLY A 299 -13.94 -38.38 8.72
C GLY A 299 -13.09 -39.13 7.68
N ARG A 300 -11.79 -39.25 7.94
CA ARG A 300 -11.04 -40.43 7.50
C ARG A 300 -10.34 -41.14 8.65
N THR A 301 -10.35 -42.45 8.47
CA THR A 301 -10.04 -43.54 9.39
C THR A 301 -8.74 -43.38 10.17
N ASN A 302 -8.80 -43.49 11.49
CA ASN A 302 -7.62 -43.59 12.36
C ASN A 302 -6.99 -44.98 12.23
N TRP A 303 -6.08 -45.11 11.27
CA TRP A 303 -5.42 -46.38 10.93
C TRP A 303 -4.62 -46.99 12.07
N LYS A 304 -4.08 -46.16 12.98
CA LYS A 304 -3.36 -46.61 14.18
C LYS A 304 -4.30 -47.27 15.19
N MET A 305 -5.44 -46.62 15.48
CA MET A 305 -6.45 -47.21 16.37
C MET A 305 -7.08 -48.48 15.77
N ILE A 306 -7.21 -48.53 14.44
CA ILE A 306 -7.68 -49.74 13.73
C ILE A 306 -6.61 -50.85 13.73
N SER A 307 -5.33 -50.54 13.53
CA SER A 307 -4.25 -51.54 13.55
C SER A 307 -4.06 -52.12 14.95
N GLU A 308 -4.15 -51.30 16.00
CA GLU A 308 -4.10 -51.73 17.40
C GLU A 308 -5.29 -52.61 17.77
N ARG A 309 -6.50 -52.32 17.28
CA ARG A 309 -7.69 -53.18 17.50
C ARG A 309 -7.70 -54.47 16.70
N LEU A 310 -7.10 -54.48 15.50
CA LEU A 310 -7.07 -55.64 14.60
C LEU A 310 -5.79 -56.47 14.73
N ASN A 311 -4.84 -56.07 15.59
CA ASN A 311 -3.54 -56.72 15.78
C ASN A 311 -2.70 -56.84 14.48
N ALA A 312 -2.87 -55.89 13.57
CA ALA A 312 -2.16 -55.87 12.28
C ALA A 312 -0.68 -55.49 12.49
N THR A 313 0.25 -56.25 11.89
CA THR A 313 1.69 -55.99 11.97
C THR A 313 2.20 -55.19 10.76
N ALA A 314 3.29 -54.44 10.94
CA ALA A 314 3.90 -53.61 9.90
C ALA A 314 4.36 -54.41 8.65
N GLU A 315 4.56 -55.72 8.80
CA GLU A 315 4.91 -56.64 7.70
C GLU A 315 3.71 -56.95 6.78
N GLN A 316 2.46 -56.83 7.29
CA GLN A 316 1.25 -57.09 6.51
C GLN A 316 0.64 -55.82 5.89
N TYR A 317 0.73 -54.66 6.56
CA TYR A 317 0.13 -53.40 6.09
C TYR A 317 1.02 -52.19 6.46
N PRO A 318 2.10 -51.92 5.70
CA PRO A 318 3.13 -50.94 6.06
C PRO A 318 2.63 -49.48 6.08
N ASP A 319 1.61 -49.16 5.28
CA ASP A 319 1.06 -47.81 5.15
C ASP A 319 0.26 -47.35 6.38
N CYS A 320 -0.23 -48.29 7.20
CA CYS A 320 -1.04 -48.00 8.38
C CYS A 320 -0.20 -47.58 9.60
N VAL A 321 1.10 -47.91 9.62
CA VAL A 321 1.97 -47.78 10.80
C VAL A 321 2.94 -46.60 10.68
N THR A 322 3.21 -46.09 9.48
CA THR A 322 4.35 -45.18 9.22
C THR A 322 4.00 -43.73 8.89
N GLN A 323 2.70 -43.36 8.78
CA GLN A 323 2.33 -41.95 8.57
C GLN A 323 2.17 -41.20 9.90
N GLU A 324 3.18 -40.42 10.28
CA GLU A 324 3.04 -39.37 11.28
C GLU A 324 2.40 -38.11 10.65
N SER A 325 1.42 -37.54 11.34
CA SER A 325 0.53 -36.48 10.84
C SER A 325 1.25 -35.14 10.58
N LEU A 326 0.69 -34.32 9.68
CA LEU A 326 1.04 -32.90 9.53
C LEU A 326 -0.12 -31.95 9.89
N ARG A 327 0.29 -30.76 10.33
CA ARG A 327 -0.41 -29.69 11.08
C ARG A 327 -1.61 -29.03 10.39
N SER A 328 -2.46 -28.43 11.22
CA SER A 328 -3.52 -27.49 10.88
C SER A 328 -3.00 -26.07 10.62
N THR A 329 -3.61 -25.36 9.67
CA THR A 329 -3.56 -23.90 9.56
C THR A 329 -4.91 -23.32 9.93
N LEU A 330 -4.91 -22.37 10.87
CA LEU A 330 -6.04 -21.54 11.24
C LEU A 330 -6.20 -20.44 10.17
N SER A 331 -7.42 -20.22 9.68
CA SER A 331 -7.74 -19.03 8.87
C SER A 331 -8.82 -18.24 9.60
N VAL A 332 -8.44 -17.08 10.13
CA VAL A 332 -9.35 -16.12 10.77
C VAL A 332 -9.86 -15.19 9.68
N TYR A 333 -11.18 -15.03 9.60
CA TYR A 333 -11.79 -13.98 8.78
C TYR A 333 -12.53 -13.02 9.71
N GLU A 334 -12.23 -11.73 9.59
CA GLU A 334 -12.93 -10.63 10.23
C GLU A 334 -14.03 -10.17 9.28
N TYR A 335 -15.28 -10.09 9.76
CA TYR A 335 -16.42 -9.61 8.98
C TYR A 335 -16.73 -8.17 9.42
N ASP A 336 -16.48 -7.20 8.54
CA ASP A 336 -16.94 -5.82 8.71
C ASP A 336 -18.41 -5.74 8.27
N ALA A 337 -19.32 -5.57 9.24
CA ALA A 337 -20.74 -5.41 8.93
C ALA A 337 -20.98 -4.08 8.19
N SER A 338 -21.63 -4.15 7.03
CA SER A 338 -22.08 -2.96 6.33
C SER A 338 -23.49 -2.55 6.80
N PRO A 339 -23.88 -1.27 6.70
CA PRO A 339 -25.24 -0.84 7.02
C PRO A 339 -26.33 -1.58 6.23
N GLU A 340 -25.97 -2.14 5.07
CA GLU A 340 -26.86 -2.91 4.20
C GLU A 340 -27.24 -4.29 4.78
N ASP A 341 -26.48 -4.77 5.78
CA ASP A 341 -26.67 -6.09 6.42
C ASP A 341 -27.69 -6.05 7.59
N SER A 342 -28.23 -4.87 7.90
CA SER A 342 -29.20 -4.68 8.97
C SER A 342 -30.64 -4.74 8.43
N VAL A 343 -31.38 -5.78 8.81
CA VAL A 343 -32.83 -5.84 8.56
C VAL A 343 -33.52 -5.03 9.65
N TYR A 344 -34.22 -3.97 9.25
CA TYR A 344 -35.10 -3.21 10.14
C TYR A 344 -36.17 -4.14 10.73
N VAL A 345 -36.10 -4.40 12.03
CA VAL A 345 -37.16 -5.11 12.76
C VAL A 345 -38.05 -4.05 13.41
N PRO A 346 -39.34 -3.93 13.01
CA PRO A 346 -40.22 -2.93 13.57
C PRO A 346 -40.44 -3.16 15.08
N PRO A 347 -40.61 -2.09 15.88
CA PRO A 347 -40.75 -2.16 17.34
C PRO A 347 -41.87 -3.09 17.84
N GLU A 348 -42.86 -3.35 16.98
CA GLU A 348 -44.04 -4.18 17.23
C GLU A 348 -43.71 -5.68 17.38
N ALA A 349 -42.53 -6.13 16.93
CA ALA A 349 -42.08 -7.51 17.05
C ALA A 349 -41.61 -7.88 18.46
N PHE A 350 -41.48 -6.91 19.37
CA PHE A 350 -41.17 -7.15 20.77
C PHE A 350 -42.46 -7.37 21.58
N LYS A 351 -42.80 -8.64 21.86
CA LYS A 351 -43.65 -8.97 23.01
C LYS A 351 -42.79 -8.98 24.27
N PRO A 352 -43.03 -8.11 25.26
CA PRO A 352 -42.29 -8.15 26.52
C PRO A 352 -42.66 -9.42 27.30
N ILE A 353 -41.65 -10.20 27.66
CA ILE A 353 -41.77 -11.18 28.75
C ILE A 353 -41.59 -10.37 30.04
N VAL A 354 -42.69 -10.11 30.72
CA VAL A 354 -42.72 -9.31 31.96
C VAL A 354 -42.15 -10.12 33.12
N ALA A 355 -41.37 -9.46 33.99
CA ALA A 355 -41.47 -9.65 35.43
C ALA A 355 -41.43 -8.27 36.11
N GLU A 356 -42.37 -8.06 37.02
CA GLU A 356 -42.65 -6.84 37.77
C GLU A 356 -41.58 -6.50 38.80
N GLY A 357 -41.47 -5.21 39.12
CA GLY A 357 -40.99 -4.74 40.43
C GLY A 357 -39.54 -4.27 40.48
N ASP A 358 -39.30 -2.99 40.21
CA ASP A 358 -39.11 -2.01 41.28
C ASP A 358 -38.95 -0.59 40.71
N ALA A 359 -39.46 0.38 41.48
CA ALA A 359 -39.73 1.74 41.05
C ALA A 359 -38.47 2.62 40.84
N LEU A 360 -38.65 3.59 39.95
CA LEU A 360 -37.77 4.70 39.56
C LEU A 360 -37.29 5.58 40.75
N PRO A 361 -36.30 6.46 40.53
CA PRO A 361 -36.71 7.82 40.28
C PRO A 361 -36.09 8.48 39.03
N ASP A 362 -37.02 9.08 38.33
CA ASP A 362 -36.96 10.16 37.34
C ASP A 362 -36.35 11.42 37.95
N VAL A 363 -35.45 12.13 37.23
CA VAL A 363 -35.54 13.60 37.13
C VAL A 363 -34.97 14.04 35.78
N ALA A 364 -35.89 14.29 34.88
CA ALA A 364 -35.82 15.31 33.82
C ALA A 364 -34.91 16.51 34.13
N ASP A 365 -33.99 16.81 33.21
CA ASP A 365 -33.47 18.15 32.84
C ASP A 365 -32.20 17.86 32.02
N THR A 366 -32.02 18.18 30.75
CA THR A 366 -32.57 19.16 29.80
C THR A 366 -31.96 18.71 28.46
N ALA A 367 -32.71 18.31 27.43
CA ALA A 367 -33.43 19.17 26.50
C ALA A 367 -32.60 20.32 25.89
N LEU A 368 -32.30 20.13 24.60
CA LEU A 368 -32.26 21.13 23.51
C LEU A 368 -30.95 21.84 23.13
N LEU A 369 -30.55 21.49 21.89
CA LEU A 369 -30.24 22.36 20.73
C LEU A 369 -28.91 23.14 20.71
N LEU A 370 -28.02 22.60 19.87
CA LEU A 370 -26.99 23.30 19.13
C LEU A 370 -27.62 24.24 18.09
N PHE A 371 -27.26 25.52 18.17
CA PHE A 371 -27.02 26.38 17.01
C PHE A 371 -25.52 26.56 16.86
#